data_AF-A0A9E1GSE5-F1
#
_entry.id   AF-A0A9E1GSE5-F1
#
_cell.length_a   1.000
_cell.length_b   1.000
_cell.length_c   1.000
_cell.angle_alpha   90.00
_cell.angle_beta   90.00
_cell.angle_gamma   90.00
#
_symmetry.space_group_name_H-M   'P 1'
#
loop_
_entity.id
_entity.type
_entity.pdbx_description
1 polymer ?
#
loop_
_entity_poly.entity_id
_entity_poly.type
_entity_poly.pdbx_seq_one_letter_code
_entity_poly.pdbx_strand_id
1 'polypeptide(L)'
;MMILERLLAAVSVLLLIGCMIAPLKKTAFAQRNPWVKKIVGCHTLYGVVLLAAAFVHGILAGNKPGMVTGKLAWMVLLILILLTLFRKKMKTRSWNRIHSGLAAVVCLLVVIHIVYAIVV
;
A
#
# COMPACT_ATOMS: atom_id res chain seq x y z
N MET A 1 14.80 17.53 -8.42
CA MET A 1 13.40 17.17 -8.09
C MET A 1 12.98 15.80 -8.65
N MET A 2 13.43 15.37 -9.85
CA MET A 2 13.12 14.02 -10.39
C MET A 2 13.64 12.84 -9.54
N ILE A 3 14.85 12.94 -8.98
CA ILE A 3 15.46 11.83 -8.22
C ILE A 3 14.63 11.53 -6.96
N LEU A 4 14.21 12.58 -6.24
CA LEU A 4 13.39 12.44 -5.04
C LEU A 4 12.01 11.85 -5.38
N GLU A 5 11.34 12.36 -6.41
CA GLU A 5 10.04 11.85 -6.87
C GLU A 5 10.09 10.36 -7.25
N ARG A 6 11.12 9.95 -8.01
CA ARG A 6 11.36 8.54 -8.36
C ARG A 6 11.71 7.68 -7.16
N LEU A 7 12.51 8.20 -6.22
CA LEU A 7 12.85 7.52 -4.98
C LEU A 7 11.59 7.26 -4.15
N LEU A 8 10.72 8.26 -3.98
CA LEU A 8 9.45 8.10 -3.28
C LEU A 8 8.51 7.12 -3.98
N ALA A 9 8.48 7.11 -5.31
CA ALA A 9 7.72 6.12 -6.08
C ALA A 9 8.22 4.69 -5.78
N ALA A 10 9.53 4.47 -5.88
CA ALA A 10 10.15 3.18 -5.59
C ALA A 10 9.91 2.73 -4.15
N VAL A 11 10.09 3.63 -3.18
CA VAL A 11 9.81 3.36 -1.76
C VAL A 11 8.34 3.00 -1.55
N SER A 12 7.40 3.70 -2.21
CA SER A 12 5.97 3.40 -2.12
C SER A 12 5.65 2.00 -2.64
N VAL A 13 6.23 1.61 -3.78
CA VAL A 13 6.05 0.25 -4.32
C VAL A 13 6.63 -0.80 -3.37
N LEU A 14 7.83 -0.58 -2.83
CA LEU A 14 8.45 -1.50 -1.86
C LEU A 14 7.63 -1.64 -0.58
N LEU A 15 7.08 -0.54 -0.05
CA LEU A 15 6.20 -0.58 1.12
C LEU A 15 4.88 -1.30 0.83
N LEU A 16 4.31 -1.12 -0.37
CA LEU A 16 3.12 -1.85 -0.81
C LEU A 16 3.39 -3.36 -0.88
N ILE A 17 4.51 -3.77 -1.46
CA ILE A 17 4.94 -5.18 -1.49
C ILE A 17 5.13 -5.70 -0.05
N GLY A 18 5.77 -4.90 0.82
CA GLY A 18 5.89 -5.18 2.25
C GLY A 18 4.54 -5.43 2.94
N CYS A 19 3.50 -4.69 2.56
CA CYS A 19 2.14 -4.93 3.02
C CYS A 19 1.53 -6.22 2.46
N MET A 20 1.79 -6.57 1.20
CA MET A 20 1.26 -7.78 0.57
C MET A 20 1.87 -9.06 1.15
N ILE A 21 3.12 -9.02 1.61
CA ILE A 21 3.77 -10.17 2.26
C ILE A 21 3.35 -10.34 3.73
N ALA A 22 2.61 -9.40 4.32
CA ALA A 22 2.11 -9.48 5.70
C ALA A 22 1.45 -10.83 6.08
N PRO A 23 0.66 -11.49 5.21
CA PRO A 23 0.08 -12.80 5.49
C PRO A 23 1.13 -13.91 5.65
N LEU A 24 2.33 -13.76 5.06
CA LEU A 24 3.42 -14.74 5.16
C LEU A 24 3.90 -14.93 6.60
N LYS A 25 3.61 -14.00 7.52
CA LYS A 25 3.88 -14.20 8.95
C LYS A 25 3.26 -15.47 9.53
N LYS A 26 2.21 -16.00 8.91
CA LYS A 26 1.52 -17.23 9.35
C LYS A 26 2.20 -18.51 8.83
N THR A 27 3.17 -18.40 7.93
CA THR A 27 3.87 -19.56 7.35
C THR A 27 4.93 -20.10 8.31
N ALA A 28 5.27 -21.39 8.17
CA ALA A 28 6.30 -22.06 8.95
C ALA A 28 7.67 -21.38 8.82
N PHE A 29 8.00 -20.88 7.62
CA PHE A 29 9.26 -20.17 7.36
C PHE A 29 9.40 -18.89 8.20
N ALA A 30 8.34 -18.07 8.27
CA ALA A 30 8.35 -16.84 9.06
C ALA A 30 8.31 -17.12 10.57
N GLN A 31 7.65 -18.19 11.01
CA GLN A 31 7.65 -18.58 12.44
C GLN A 31 9.03 -19.08 12.90
N ARG A 32 9.81 -19.71 12.02
CA ARG A 32 11.16 -20.21 12.32
C ARG A 32 12.20 -19.10 12.42
N ASN A 33 11.99 -17.97 11.74
CA ASN A 33 12.94 -16.85 11.69
C ASN A 33 12.37 -15.60 12.39
N PRO A 34 12.81 -15.27 13.62
CA PRO A 34 12.28 -14.15 14.40
C PRO A 34 12.39 -12.79 13.70
N TRP A 35 13.48 -12.59 12.94
CA TRP A 35 13.70 -11.39 12.13
C TRP A 35 12.64 -11.22 11.04
N VAL A 36 12.34 -12.29 10.31
CA VAL A 36 11.31 -12.29 9.25
C VAL A 36 9.94 -12.01 9.87
N LYS A 37 9.62 -12.63 11.01
CA LYS A 37 8.37 -12.37 11.73
C LYS A 37 8.21 -10.91 12.15
N LYS A 38 9.30 -10.26 12.59
CA LYS A 38 9.29 -8.85 12.99
C LYS A 38 9.04 -7.91 11.81
N ILE A 39 9.79 -8.09 10.71
CA ILE A 39 9.65 -7.29 9.48
C ILE A 39 8.21 -7.40 8.94
N VAL A 40 7.74 -8.62 8.72
CA VAL A 40 6.39 -8.88 8.18
C VAL A 40 5.29 -8.49 9.18
N GLY A 41 5.62 -8.37 10.47
CA GLY A 41 4.73 -7.89 11.54
C GLY A 41 4.49 -6.38 11.53
N CYS A 42 5.40 -5.59 10.95
CA CYS A 42 5.33 -4.12 10.90
C CYS A 42 4.37 -3.56 9.83
N HIS A 43 3.41 -4.36 9.37
CA HIS A 43 2.44 -4.00 8.32
C HIS A 43 1.73 -2.65 8.54
N THR A 44 1.28 -2.35 9.77
CA THR A 44 0.60 -1.08 10.06
C THR A 44 1.50 0.12 9.81
N LEU A 45 2.77 0.03 10.20
CA LEU A 45 3.75 1.09 9.98
C LEU A 45 3.99 1.28 8.48
N TYR A 46 4.16 0.18 7.74
CA TYR A 46 4.32 0.24 6.28
C TYR A 46 3.12 0.89 5.60
N GLY A 47 1.90 0.59 6.01
CA GLY A 47 0.69 1.23 5.47
C GLY A 47 0.65 2.74 5.70
N VAL A 48 0.96 3.21 6.92
CA VAL A 48 0.96 4.64 7.23
C VAL A 48 2.07 5.38 6.49
N VAL A 49 3.29 4.83 6.47
CA VAL A 49 4.42 5.43 5.74
C VAL A 49 4.13 5.43 4.23
N LEU A 50 3.53 4.37 3.70
CA LEU A 50 3.09 4.29 2.30
C LEU A 50 2.11 5.42 1.96
N LEU A 51 1.11 5.68 2.80
CA LEU A 51 0.13 6.74 2.56
C LEU A 51 0.80 8.11 2.46
N ALA A 52 1.72 8.42 3.37
CA ALA A 52 2.45 9.69 3.38
C ALA A 52 3.39 9.79 2.17
N ALA A 53 4.16 8.73 1.89
CA ALA A 53 5.10 8.71 0.77
C ALA A 53 4.38 8.85 -0.59
N ALA A 54 3.28 8.13 -0.77
CA ALA A 54 2.47 8.22 -1.99
C ALA A 54 1.83 9.60 -2.16
N PHE A 55 1.43 10.27 -1.07
CA PHE A 55 0.91 11.64 -1.12
C PHE A 55 1.98 12.64 -1.56
N VAL A 56 3.16 12.60 -0.93
CA VAL A 56 4.29 13.47 -1.27
C VAL A 56 4.76 13.22 -2.70
N HIS A 57 4.84 11.94 -3.12
CA HIS A 57 5.11 11.58 -4.51
C HIS A 57 4.11 12.24 -5.47
N GLY A 58 2.81 12.14 -5.19
CA GLY A 58 1.76 12.75 -6.01
C GLY A 58 1.88 14.28 -6.13
N ILE A 59 2.20 14.97 -5.03
CA ILE A 59 2.43 16.43 -5.05
C ILE A 59 3.65 16.76 -5.93
N LEU A 60 4.76 16.03 -5.77
CA LEU A 60 5.98 16.25 -6.54
C LEU A 60 5.84 15.88 -8.02
N ALA A 61 4.96 14.93 -8.34
CA ALA A 61 4.70 14.50 -9.71
C ALA A 61 3.93 15.56 -10.53
N GLY A 62 3.22 16.49 -9.90
CA GLY A 62 2.51 17.58 -10.60
C GLY A 62 1.37 17.08 -11.49
N ASN A 63 1.26 17.56 -12.73
CA ASN A 63 0.19 17.18 -13.67
C ASN A 63 0.62 16.15 -14.74
N LYS A 64 1.53 15.23 -14.37
CA LYS A 64 1.98 14.16 -15.27
C LYS A 64 0.83 13.20 -15.68
N PRO A 65 0.98 12.47 -16.79
CA PRO A 65 0.09 11.37 -17.16
C PRO A 65 -0.11 10.40 -15.99
N GLY A 66 -1.35 9.93 -15.78
CA GLY A 66 -1.68 9.03 -14.67
C GLY A 66 -2.04 9.72 -13.36
N MET A 67 -2.09 11.06 -13.30
CA MET A 67 -2.47 11.77 -12.07
C MET A 67 -3.88 11.38 -11.55
N VAL A 68 -4.85 11.17 -12.44
CA VAL A 68 -6.21 10.74 -12.07
C VAL A 68 -6.19 9.35 -11.42
N THR A 69 -5.51 8.38 -12.04
CA THR A 69 -5.42 7.01 -11.53
C THR A 69 -4.62 6.96 -10.22
N GLY A 70 -3.58 7.78 -10.08
CA GLY A 70 -2.80 7.91 -8.85
C GLY A 70 -3.61 8.48 -7.68
N LYS A 71 -4.40 9.54 -7.92
CA LYS A 71 -5.31 10.10 -6.91
C LYS A 71 -6.36 9.07 -6.47
N LEU A 72 -6.95 8.34 -7.41
CA LEU A 72 -7.91 7.28 -7.09
C LEU A 72 -7.27 6.18 -6.23
N ALA A 73 -6.10 5.68 -6.62
CA ALA A 73 -5.36 4.68 -5.84
C ALA A 73 -5.08 5.18 -4.41
N TRP A 74 -4.65 6.43 -4.27
CA TRP A 74 -4.37 7.05 -2.98
C TRP A 74 -5.63 7.21 -2.12
N MET A 75 -6.76 7.63 -2.69
CA MET A 75 -8.03 7.75 -1.96
C MET A 75 -8.51 6.39 -1.44
N VAL A 76 -8.41 5.33 -2.24
CA VAL A 76 -8.76 3.98 -1.79
C VAL A 76 -7.81 3.49 -0.70
N LEU A 77 -6.51 3.79 -0.81
CA LEU A 77 -5.53 3.51 0.25
C LEU A 77 -5.85 4.27 1.56
N LEU A 78 -6.26 5.54 1.46
CA LEU A 78 -6.70 6.32 2.61
C LEU A 78 -7.93 5.68 3.27
N ILE A 79 -8.94 5.29 2.48
CA ILE A 79 -10.13 4.58 2.97
C ILE A 79 -9.73 3.28 3.66
N LEU A 80 -8.81 2.50 3.08
CA LEU A 80 -8.30 1.26 3.67
C LEU A 80 -7.70 1.49 5.06
N ILE A 81 -6.93 2.57 5.23
CA ILE A 81 -6.31 2.94 6.51
C ILE A 81 -7.36 3.43 7.50
N LEU A 82 -8.27 4.32 7.09
CA LEU A 82 -9.35 4.80 7.96
C LEU A 82 -10.26 3.66 8.43
N LEU A 83 -10.49 2.67 7.57
CA LEU A 83 -11.28 1.48 7.93
C LEU A 83 -10.66 0.73 9.12
N THR A 84 -9.34 0.78 9.32
CA THR A 84 -8.66 0.14 10.47
C THR A 84 -9.13 0.69 11.83
N LEU A 85 -9.61 1.93 11.90
CA LEU A 85 -10.20 2.51 13.11
C LEU A 85 -11.48 1.80 13.53
N PHE A 86 -12.21 1.23 12.56
CA PHE A 86 -13.45 0.50 12.78
C PHE A 86 -13.25 -1.01 13.00
N ARG A 87 -12.01 -1.51 12.94
CA ARG A 87 -11.70 -2.94 13.08
C ARG A 87 -12.31 -3.56 14.33
N LYS A 88 -12.25 -2.87 15.48
CA LYS A 88 -12.79 -3.38 16.76
C LYS A 88 -14.31 -3.56 16.76
N LYS A 89 -15.02 -2.85 15.87
CA LYS A 89 -16.49 -2.89 15.76
C LYS A 89 -16.99 -3.93 14.76
N MET A 90 -16.10 -4.62 14.04
CA MET A 90 -16.46 -5.55 12.96
C MET A 90 -16.13 -7.00 13.31
N LYS A 91 -16.95 -7.94 12.81
CA LYS A 91 -16.65 -9.37 12.86
C LYS A 91 -15.37 -9.66 12.07
N THR A 92 -14.47 -10.48 12.62
CA THR A 92 -13.17 -10.83 12.01
C THR A 92 -13.28 -11.32 10.56
N ARG A 93 -14.30 -12.13 10.25
CA ARG A 93 -14.53 -12.63 8.88
C ARG A 93 -14.87 -11.50 7.90
N SER A 94 -15.79 -10.61 8.27
CA SER A 94 -16.18 -9.46 7.45
C SER A 94 -15.03 -8.48 7.30
N TRP A 95 -14.31 -8.19 8.40
CA TRP A 95 -13.10 -7.38 8.40
C TRP A 95 -12.08 -7.87 7.37
N ASN A 96 -11.71 -9.16 7.44
CA ASN A 96 -10.73 -9.74 6.52
C ASN A 96 -11.20 -9.66 5.07
N ARG A 97 -12.49 -9.92 4.79
CA ARG A 97 -13.03 -9.84 3.43
C ARG A 97 -12.95 -8.42 2.88
N ILE A 98 -13.40 -7.42 3.65
CA ILE A 98 -13.42 -6.01 3.20
C ILE A 98 -12.00 -5.48 3.07
N HIS A 99 -11.14 -5.69 4.08
CA HIS A 99 -9.76 -5.23 4.06
C HIS A 99 -8.98 -5.87 2.91
N SER A 100 -9.08 -7.18 2.71
CA SER A 100 -8.40 -7.86 1.59
C SER A 100 -8.97 -7.46 0.23
N GLY A 101 -10.30 -7.28 0.12
CA GLY A 101 -10.93 -6.80 -1.12
C GLY A 101 -10.46 -5.40 -1.50
N LEU A 102 -10.49 -4.44 -0.57
CA LEU A 102 -9.99 -3.10 -0.79
C LEU A 102 -8.48 -3.08 -1.07
N ALA A 103 -7.69 -3.89 -0.37
CA ALA A 103 -6.26 -4.01 -0.64
C ALA A 103 -5.98 -4.52 -2.07
N ALA A 104 -6.77 -5.49 -2.56
CA ALA A 104 -6.67 -5.95 -3.95
C ALA A 104 -7.02 -4.83 -4.96
N VAL A 105 -8.04 -4.03 -4.67
CA VAL A 105 -8.40 -2.86 -5.49
C VAL A 105 -7.27 -1.82 -5.50
N VAL A 106 -6.65 -1.53 -4.35
CA VAL A 106 -5.48 -0.64 -4.29
C VAL A 106 -4.33 -1.18 -5.15
N CYS A 107 -4.01 -2.47 -5.04
CA CYS A 107 -2.94 -3.08 -5.84
C CYS A 107 -3.24 -2.97 -7.35
N LEU A 108 -4.48 -3.27 -7.77
CA LEU A 108 -4.89 -3.16 -9.16
C LEU A 108 -4.77 -1.72 -9.68
N LEU A 109 -5.26 -0.74 -8.91
CA LEU A 109 -5.17 0.68 -9.28
C LEU A 109 -3.72 1.17 -9.37
N VAL A 110 -2.84 0.70 -8.47
CA VAL A 110 -1.41 1.01 -8.53
C VAL A 110 -0.76 0.42 -9.78
N VAL A 111 -1.07 -0.82 -10.14
CA VAL A 111 -0.59 -1.43 -11.40
C VAL A 111 -1.06 -0.62 -12.61
N ILE A 112 -2.35 -0.27 -12.67
CA ILE A 112 -2.91 0.57 -13.73
C ILE A 112 -2.20 1.92 -13.79
N HIS A 113 -1.97 2.56 -12.64
CA HIS A 113 -1.28 3.85 -12.56
C HIS A 113 0.15 3.77 -13.10
N ILE A 114 0.91 2.75 -12.71
CA ILE A 114 2.29 2.53 -13.18
C ILE A 114 2.31 2.26 -14.69
N VAL A 115 1.47 1.34 -15.18
CA VAL A 115 1.40 1.01 -16.61
C VAL A 115 1.02 2.25 -17.42
N TYR A 116 0.01 3.01 -16.99
CA TYR A 116 -0.42 4.22 -17.67
C TYR A 116 0.70 5.27 -17.71
N ALA A 117 1.41 5.48 -16.60
CA ALA A 117 2.51 6.44 -16.52
C ALA A 117 3.76 6.03 -17.32
N ILE A 118 3.88 4.75 -17.71
CA ILE A 118 4.96 4.25 -18.59
C ILE A 118 4.56 4.34 -20.07
N VAL A 119 3.29 4.03 -20.38
CA VAL A 119 2.80 3.92 -21.76
C VAL A 119 2.43 5.28 -22.36
N VAL A 120 1.99 6.23 -21.54
CA VAL A 120 1.51 7.57 -21.94
C VAL A 120 2.45 8.64 -21.44
#